data_AF-A0A0F8X208-F1
#
_entry.id   AF-A0A0F8X208-F1
#
_cell.length_a   1.000
_cell.length_b   1.000
_cell.length_c   1.000
_cell.angle_alpha   90.00
_cell.angle_beta   90.00
_cell.angle_gamma   90.00
#
_symmetry.space_group_name_H-M   'P 1'
#
loop_
_entity.id
_entity.type
_entity.pdbx_description
1 polymer ?
#
loop_
_entity_poly.entity_id
_entity_poly.type
_entity_poly.pdbx_seq_one_letter_code
_entity_poly.pdbx_strand_id
1 'polypeptide(L)'
;METAAIPGSPPPSAREKETCSDTSDEEEEEACPVEVDVHGLKAKIYLNCADADIIPSRYLDKADRSHLVRRSPWVFRATHDGRQVNLNKWSKVDIRFRGVFRTLKRAPAFASGLYESTGEAGCLLAGGSSSSSYTSSFFFSSSSLLSSRTSFEDAVKAQAQVVYALIDEILTLLQITREAEDHRSSRLLSSQPEYWTGYRVKHRDTPYTAGSISVDYYPQRGTPRAVVPVSMTREQGQPLKSALEGKFKLLLAQLLVNVYRLSPPGDMIPDQEAFLIGLHGSRLHILRAIFPGQKTSKLWCGRYNPSMQQSAQPQPSKANERFYYKPNLERFLEQVEWSQLSNSENEADPRVFQVFGSREYDLWVKEEFSAALRLLVGLIMYLMSGQARCGILQDIFEQYPYDEDVETQGEDGKGTEKAAKEQKDVEEEEKKLKDIEKKKREEDQARVCAHEAMRTSTNDRIGGFEDFRQPCWDWVWDDGQDEELVKDDADIILRRP
;
A
#
# COMPACT_ATOMS: atom_id res chain seq x y z
N MET A 1 -69.25 -27.76 48.47
CA MET A 1 -69.27 -28.23 47.07
C MET A 1 -67.88 -28.77 46.77
N GLU A 2 -67.86 -30.04 46.39
CA GLU A 2 -66.79 -30.87 45.81
C GLU A 2 -65.72 -30.08 45.02
N THR A 3 -64.44 -30.46 44.96
CA THR A 3 -63.89 -31.78 44.60
C THR A 3 -62.39 -31.95 44.98
N ALA A 4 -62.02 -33.19 45.36
CA ALA A 4 -60.77 -33.97 45.15
C ALA A 4 -59.37 -33.31 45.31
N ALA A 5 -58.45 -33.73 46.19
CA ALA A 5 -57.79 -35.04 46.45
C ALA A 5 -56.46 -35.28 45.67
N ILE A 6 -55.41 -35.41 46.48
CA ILE A 6 -53.94 -35.64 46.36
C ILE A 6 -53.53 -36.94 45.58
N PRO A 7 -52.25 -37.14 45.13
CA PRO A 7 -51.07 -37.53 45.95
C PRO A 7 -49.75 -36.85 45.44
N GLY A 8 -48.57 -36.82 46.06
CA GLY A 8 -47.95 -37.53 47.16
C GLY A 8 -46.48 -37.89 46.80
N SER A 9 -45.51 -37.29 47.51
CA SER A 9 -44.07 -37.70 47.72
C SER A 9 -43.00 -37.46 46.62
N PRO A 10 -41.67 -37.42 46.92
CA PRO A 10 -40.92 -37.22 48.19
C PRO A 10 -39.78 -36.14 48.10
N PRO A 11 -39.04 -35.81 49.19
CA PRO A 11 -37.81 -34.98 49.17
C PRO A 11 -36.52 -35.86 49.34
N PRO A 12 -35.33 -35.26 49.60
CA PRO A 12 -34.27 -34.91 48.66
C PRO A 12 -33.10 -35.93 48.65
N SER A 13 -32.45 -36.15 47.50
CA SER A 13 -31.18 -36.89 47.44
C SER A 13 -30.03 -35.99 46.99
N ALA A 14 -28.93 -36.13 47.72
CA ALA A 14 -27.73 -35.33 47.67
C ALA A 14 -26.82 -35.64 46.48
N ARG A 15 -26.00 -34.63 46.14
CA ARG A 15 -24.64 -34.69 45.59
C ARG A 15 -24.46 -35.49 44.29
N GLU A 16 -24.29 -34.75 43.19
CA GLU A 16 -23.22 -35.02 42.24
C GLU A 16 -22.41 -33.74 42.01
N LYS A 17 -21.09 -33.87 42.15
CA LYS A 17 -20.09 -32.86 41.86
C LYS A 17 -20.01 -32.76 40.34
N GLU A 18 -20.40 -31.63 39.77
CA GLU A 18 -19.94 -31.28 38.44
C GLU A 18 -18.79 -30.28 38.55
N THR A 19 -17.69 -30.80 38.05
CA THR A 19 -16.39 -30.21 37.79
C THR A 19 -16.50 -28.85 37.10
N CYS A 20 -15.81 -27.88 37.71
CA CYS A 20 -15.37 -26.64 37.08
C CYS A 20 -14.58 -26.99 35.81
N SER A 21 -15.18 -26.80 34.64
CA SER A 21 -14.44 -26.68 33.39
C SER A 21 -14.17 -25.20 33.17
N ASP A 22 -12.96 -24.77 33.52
CA ASP A 22 -12.38 -23.52 33.06
C ASP A 22 -12.32 -23.57 31.52
N THR A 23 -13.35 -23.05 30.86
CA THR A 23 -13.19 -22.48 29.52
C THR A 23 -12.73 -21.05 29.75
N SER A 24 -11.42 -20.85 29.62
CA SER A 24 -10.85 -19.54 29.36
C SER A 24 -11.42 -19.05 28.04
N ASP A 25 -12.55 -18.38 28.12
CA ASP A 25 -12.97 -17.45 27.09
C ASP A 25 -11.88 -16.38 27.05
N GLU A 26 -10.98 -16.50 26.07
CA GLU A 26 -10.17 -15.38 25.64
C GLU A 26 -11.16 -14.34 25.13
N GLU A 27 -11.60 -13.45 26.02
CA GLU A 27 -12.27 -12.21 25.66
C GLU A 27 -11.35 -11.51 24.66
N GLU A 28 -11.67 -11.61 23.37
CA GLU A 28 -11.09 -10.77 22.34
C GLU A 28 -11.33 -9.33 22.81
N GLU A 29 -10.29 -8.68 23.33
CA GLU A 29 -10.35 -7.27 23.72
C GLU A 29 -10.77 -6.48 22.48
N GLU A 30 -12.07 -6.14 22.39
CA GLU A 30 -12.59 -5.27 21.34
C GLU A 30 -11.82 -3.96 21.39
N ALA A 31 -10.91 -3.77 20.44
CA ALA A 31 -10.04 -2.62 20.40
C ALA A 31 -10.90 -1.34 20.32
N CYS A 32 -10.84 -0.52 21.38
CA CYS A 32 -11.60 0.72 21.45
C CYS A 32 -11.32 1.61 20.22
N PRO A 33 -12.36 2.07 19.49
CA PRO A 33 -12.16 2.88 18.29
C PRO A 33 -11.53 4.23 18.64
N VAL A 34 -10.66 4.70 17.74
CA VAL A 34 -10.09 6.05 17.84
C VAL A 34 -11.08 7.03 17.24
N GLU A 35 -11.61 7.93 18.07
CA GLU A 35 -12.50 9.00 17.60
C GLU A 35 -11.72 10.24 17.14
N VAL A 36 -12.08 10.74 15.96
CA VAL A 36 -11.60 12.02 15.42
C VAL A 36 -12.79 12.91 15.04
N ASP A 37 -12.63 14.23 15.24
CA ASP A 37 -13.62 15.23 14.83
C ASP A 37 -13.05 16.07 13.68
N VAL A 38 -13.80 16.18 12.60
CA VAL A 38 -13.49 17.00 11.43
C VAL A 38 -14.68 17.91 11.14
N HIS A 39 -14.56 19.17 11.54
CA HIS A 39 -15.56 20.23 11.32
C HIS A 39 -16.98 19.80 11.73
N GLY A 40 -17.13 19.10 12.86
CA GLY A 40 -18.41 18.66 13.38
C GLY A 40 -18.97 17.38 12.74
N LEU A 41 -18.14 16.67 11.97
CA LEU A 41 -18.31 15.25 11.66
C LEU A 41 -17.39 14.43 12.55
N LYS A 42 -17.89 13.31 13.07
CA LYS A 42 -17.08 12.36 13.85
C LYS A 42 -16.77 11.14 13.01
N ALA A 43 -15.54 10.67 13.09
CA ALA A 43 -15.13 9.38 12.55
C ALA A 43 -14.72 8.45 13.69
N LYS A 44 -15.35 7.28 13.76
CA LYS A 44 -14.92 6.16 14.61
C LYS A 44 -14.00 5.28 13.78
N ILE A 45 -12.73 5.27 14.14
CA ILE A 45 -11.68 4.60 13.38
C ILE A 45 -11.27 3.34 14.14
N TYR A 46 -11.64 2.19 13.58
CA TYR A 46 -11.20 0.88 14.06
C TYR A 46 -9.87 0.55 13.38
N LEU A 47 -8.84 0.28 14.16
CA LEU A 47 -7.49 -0.03 13.68
C LEU A 47 -7.20 -1.51 13.88
N ASN A 48 -6.29 -2.06 13.07
CA ASN A 48 -5.91 -3.48 13.10
C ASN A 48 -7.10 -4.42 12.82
N CYS A 49 -8.06 -3.99 12.00
CA CYS A 49 -9.16 -4.83 11.57
C CYS A 49 -8.66 -6.00 10.71
N ALA A 50 -9.46 -7.07 10.63
CA ALA A 50 -9.16 -8.18 9.75
C ALA A 50 -9.16 -7.71 8.29
N ASP A 51 -8.33 -8.34 7.45
CA ASP A 51 -8.25 -7.99 6.03
C ASP A 51 -9.62 -8.11 5.33
N ALA A 52 -10.47 -9.03 5.81
CA ALA A 52 -11.83 -9.26 5.31
C ALA A 52 -12.80 -8.08 5.58
N ASP A 53 -12.56 -7.30 6.64
CA ASP A 53 -13.36 -6.10 6.94
C ASP A 53 -13.00 -4.94 5.99
N ILE A 54 -11.74 -4.93 5.54
CA ILE A 54 -11.22 -3.94 4.60
C ILE A 54 -11.59 -4.31 3.17
N ILE A 55 -11.53 -5.57 2.80
CA ILE A 55 -11.77 -6.04 1.43
C ILE A 55 -12.61 -7.31 1.49
N PRO A 56 -13.70 -7.42 0.71
CA PRO A 56 -14.54 -8.61 0.76
C PRO A 56 -13.73 -9.89 0.54
N SER A 57 -13.99 -10.88 1.39
CA SER A 57 -13.25 -12.14 1.50
C SER A 57 -13.04 -12.84 0.16
N ARG A 58 -14.08 -12.83 -0.69
CA ARG A 58 -14.05 -13.36 -2.07
C ARG A 58 -12.87 -12.84 -2.90
N TYR A 59 -12.54 -11.56 -2.79
CA TYR A 59 -11.44 -10.96 -3.56
C TYR A 59 -10.08 -11.23 -2.95
N LEU A 60 -10.00 -11.46 -1.63
CA LEU A 60 -8.79 -11.96 -0.97
C LEU A 60 -8.49 -13.39 -1.40
N ASP A 61 -9.51 -14.24 -1.50
CA ASP A 61 -9.37 -15.62 -2.01
C ASP A 61 -8.93 -15.64 -3.48
N LYS A 62 -9.43 -14.71 -4.30
CA LYS A 62 -8.96 -14.52 -5.68
C LYS A 62 -7.49 -14.04 -5.70
N ALA A 63 -7.11 -13.14 -4.80
CA ALA A 63 -5.73 -12.68 -4.68
C ALA A 63 -4.76 -13.81 -4.31
N ASP A 64 -5.16 -14.72 -3.41
CA ASP A 64 -4.36 -15.89 -3.01
C ASP A 64 -4.11 -16.89 -4.14
N ARG A 65 -5.00 -16.90 -5.14
CA ARG A 65 -4.87 -17.72 -6.35
C ARG A 65 -3.96 -17.08 -7.38
N SER A 66 -3.75 -15.76 -7.30
CA SER A 66 -2.90 -15.02 -8.22
C SER A 66 -1.44 -15.46 -8.11
N HIS A 67 -0.80 -15.63 -9.26
CA HIS A 67 0.63 -15.91 -9.38
C HIS A 67 1.50 -14.84 -8.70
N LEU A 68 0.97 -13.62 -8.54
CA LEU A 68 1.68 -12.51 -7.90
C LEU A 68 1.95 -12.71 -6.43
N VAL A 69 0.94 -13.18 -5.69
CA VAL A 69 1.03 -13.41 -4.24
C VAL A 69 1.84 -14.68 -3.98
N ARG A 70 1.67 -15.71 -4.82
CA ARG A 70 2.33 -17.02 -4.64
C ARG A 70 3.84 -16.98 -4.88
N ARG A 71 4.32 -16.14 -5.80
CA ARG A 71 5.74 -16.11 -6.16
C ARG A 71 6.48 -15.01 -5.39
N SER A 72 7.26 -15.41 -4.38
CA SER A 72 8.06 -14.49 -3.58
C SER A 72 8.99 -13.60 -4.44
N PRO A 73 9.09 -12.29 -4.12
CA PRO A 73 10.09 -11.41 -4.72
C PRO A 73 11.53 -11.92 -4.51
N TRP A 74 12.44 -11.57 -5.41
CA TRP A 74 13.84 -11.99 -5.37
C TRP A 74 14.51 -11.72 -4.00
N VAL A 75 14.22 -10.57 -3.41
CA VAL A 75 14.81 -10.15 -2.12
C VAL A 75 14.49 -11.12 -0.97
N PHE A 76 13.36 -11.84 -1.03
CA PHE A 76 12.90 -12.74 0.04
C PHE A 76 13.19 -14.22 -0.22
N ARG A 77 13.97 -14.55 -1.26
CA ARG A 77 14.32 -15.94 -1.57
C ARG A 77 15.32 -16.52 -0.59
N ALA A 78 16.28 -15.71 -0.14
CA ALA A 78 17.37 -16.15 0.74
C ALA A 78 17.19 -15.71 2.20
N THR A 79 16.44 -14.62 2.45
CA THR A 79 16.23 -14.06 3.79
C THR A 79 14.77 -13.69 4.01
N HIS A 80 14.37 -13.64 5.29
CA HIS A 80 13.02 -13.18 5.68
C HIS A 80 12.94 -11.65 5.74
N ASP A 81 14.05 -10.99 6.12
CA ASP A 81 14.18 -9.55 6.12
C ASP A 81 14.98 -9.08 4.89
N GLY A 82 14.37 -8.20 4.10
CA GLY A 82 14.97 -7.64 2.88
C GLY A 82 16.06 -6.61 3.16
N ARG A 83 16.16 -6.06 4.38
CA ARG A 83 17.19 -5.08 4.78
C ARG A 83 18.59 -5.69 4.77
N GLN A 84 18.68 -7.00 4.98
CA GLN A 84 19.95 -7.75 5.01
C GLN A 84 20.51 -8.03 3.61
N VAL A 85 19.71 -7.82 2.56
CA VAL A 85 20.09 -8.16 1.19
C VAL A 85 20.77 -6.97 0.51
N ASN A 86 21.86 -7.25 -0.20
CA ASN A 86 22.51 -6.24 -1.01
C ASN A 86 21.72 -5.98 -2.31
N LEU A 87 20.90 -4.92 -2.31
CA LEU A 87 20.07 -4.49 -3.44
C LEU A 87 20.85 -4.12 -4.72
N ASN A 88 22.18 -3.93 -4.64
CA ASN A 88 23.02 -3.69 -5.81
C ASN A 88 23.28 -4.98 -6.61
N LYS A 89 23.17 -6.14 -5.96
CA LYS A 89 23.33 -7.47 -6.57
C LYS A 89 22.01 -8.10 -7.02
N TRP A 90 20.98 -7.28 -7.23
CA TRP A 90 19.66 -7.74 -7.67
C TRP A 90 19.76 -8.59 -8.94
N SER A 91 18.94 -9.64 -9.03
CA SER A 91 18.91 -10.54 -10.20
C SER A 91 18.68 -9.76 -11.50
N LYS A 92 19.41 -10.13 -12.55
CA LYS A 92 19.19 -9.56 -13.90
C LYS A 92 17.93 -10.14 -14.56
N VAL A 93 17.45 -11.28 -14.06
CA VAL A 93 16.32 -12.04 -14.62
C VAL A 93 15.03 -11.70 -13.86
N ASP A 94 15.00 -11.82 -12.53
CA ASP A 94 13.84 -11.44 -11.72
C ASP A 94 13.92 -9.97 -11.30
N ILE A 95 13.35 -9.08 -12.10
CA ILE A 95 13.35 -7.63 -11.83
C ILE A 95 12.14 -7.16 -11.01
N ARG A 96 11.20 -8.05 -10.67
CA ARG A 96 9.93 -7.67 -10.02
C ARG A 96 10.17 -6.95 -8.71
N PHE A 97 9.45 -5.87 -8.48
CA PHE A 97 9.53 -5.04 -7.27
C PHE A 97 10.92 -4.44 -7.00
N ARG A 98 11.90 -4.55 -7.91
CA ARG A 98 13.25 -3.98 -7.72
C ARG A 98 13.19 -2.47 -7.48
N GLY A 99 12.30 -1.78 -8.20
CA GLY A 99 12.06 -0.35 -8.02
C GLY A 99 11.53 -0.02 -6.64
N VAL A 100 10.62 -0.84 -6.11
CA VAL A 100 10.02 -0.70 -4.77
C VAL A 100 11.10 -0.72 -3.70
N PHE A 101 11.91 -1.79 -3.63
CA PHE A 101 12.93 -1.94 -2.58
C PHE A 101 14.07 -0.93 -2.68
N ARG A 102 14.45 -0.51 -3.89
CA ARG A 102 15.46 0.55 -4.08
C ARG A 102 14.98 1.89 -3.58
N THR A 103 13.71 2.21 -3.79
CA THR A 103 13.10 3.44 -3.29
C THR A 103 12.82 3.35 -1.79
N LEU A 104 12.43 2.17 -1.30
CA LEU A 104 12.18 1.93 0.12
C LEU A 104 13.43 2.17 0.98
N LYS A 105 14.62 1.88 0.44
CA LYS A 105 15.91 2.21 1.10
C LYS A 105 16.11 3.72 1.33
N ARG A 106 15.40 4.58 0.58
CA ARG A 106 15.45 6.04 0.70
C ARG A 106 14.31 6.60 1.57
N ALA A 107 13.32 5.78 1.91
CA ALA A 107 12.20 6.19 2.76
C ALA A 107 12.69 6.47 4.19
N PRO A 108 12.00 7.35 4.95
CA PRO A 108 12.35 7.62 6.33
C PRO A 108 12.19 6.35 7.17
N ALA A 109 13.18 6.10 8.02
CA ALA A 109 13.12 5.02 8.99
C ALA A 109 12.46 5.53 10.27
N PHE A 110 11.23 5.11 10.53
CA PHE A 110 10.55 5.34 11.80
C PHE A 110 10.81 4.18 12.76
N ALA A 111 10.99 4.47 14.05
CA ALA A 111 11.30 3.47 15.07
C ALA A 111 10.06 2.64 15.45
N SER A 112 8.89 3.28 15.48
CA SER A 112 7.60 2.66 15.78
C SER A 112 6.64 2.82 14.60
N GLY A 113 5.61 2.00 14.59
CA GLY A 113 4.45 2.17 13.74
C GLY A 113 3.65 3.43 14.06
N LEU A 114 2.77 3.82 13.14
CA LEU A 114 1.85 4.93 13.40
C LEU A 114 0.84 4.53 14.48
N TYR A 115 0.40 3.27 14.48
CA TYR A 115 -0.61 2.77 15.43
C TYR A 115 -0.01 2.41 16.80
N GLU A 116 1.29 2.10 16.83
CA GLU A 116 2.03 1.72 18.05
C GLU A 116 2.33 2.92 18.97
N SER A 117 2.23 4.16 18.48
CA SER A 117 2.52 5.37 19.25
C SER A 117 1.49 5.69 20.37
N THR A 118 0.62 4.75 20.72
CA THR A 118 -0.45 4.92 21.72
C THR A 118 0.00 4.68 23.16
N GLY A 119 1.26 4.32 23.38
CA GLY A 119 1.88 4.30 24.71
C GLY A 119 2.34 5.69 25.18
N GLU A 120 1.50 6.34 25.98
CA GLU A 120 1.86 7.38 26.96
C GLU A 120 2.31 8.76 26.44
N ALA A 121 1.38 9.72 26.54
CA ALA A 121 1.74 11.07 26.95
C ALA A 121 2.37 11.00 28.35
N GLY A 122 3.71 10.94 28.45
CA GLY A 122 4.33 10.80 29.76
C GLY A 122 5.85 10.59 29.84
N CYS A 123 6.68 11.08 28.92
CA CYS A 123 8.11 11.19 29.23
C CYS A 123 8.74 12.45 28.62
N LEU A 124 8.58 13.54 29.37
CA LEU A 124 9.48 14.67 29.33
C LEU A 124 10.89 14.19 29.70
N LEU A 125 11.79 14.15 28.73
CA LEU A 125 13.22 14.25 29.00
C LEU A 125 13.50 15.68 29.50
N ALA A 126 13.25 15.91 30.79
CA ALA A 126 13.81 17.01 31.56
C ALA A 126 14.50 16.39 32.78
N GLY A 127 15.80 16.60 32.87
CA GLY A 127 16.69 15.87 33.76
C GLY A 127 16.45 16.05 35.26
N GLY A 128 16.97 15.09 36.03
CA GLY A 128 17.05 15.14 37.48
C GLY A 128 17.77 13.90 38.01
N SER A 129 19.05 14.07 38.31
CA SER A 129 20.01 13.07 38.81
C SER A 129 19.53 12.31 40.05
N SER A 130 19.84 11.00 40.11
CA SER A 130 20.27 10.29 41.33
C SER A 130 20.79 8.89 40.97
N SER A 131 21.96 8.59 41.53
CA SER A 131 22.86 7.42 41.40
C SER A 131 22.25 6.02 41.57
N SER A 132 22.69 5.05 40.76
CA SER A 132 23.50 3.88 41.18
C SER A 132 23.50 2.73 40.15
N SER A 133 24.54 2.74 39.31
CA SER A 133 25.35 1.67 38.70
C SER A 133 24.97 0.16 38.67
N TYR A 134 25.43 -0.44 37.56
CA TYR A 134 25.73 -1.85 37.20
C TYR A 134 24.59 -2.62 36.51
N THR A 135 24.69 -3.18 35.29
CA THR A 135 25.78 -3.45 34.34
C THR A 135 25.22 -3.47 32.90
N SER A 136 26.09 -3.14 31.95
CA SER A 136 25.85 -3.06 30.50
C SER A 136 25.58 -4.40 29.81
N SER A 137 24.75 -4.36 28.76
CA SER A 137 25.09 -5.00 27.48
C SER A 137 24.22 -4.48 26.32
N PHE A 138 24.84 -3.61 25.52
CA PHE A 138 24.82 -3.53 24.06
C PHE A 138 23.53 -3.89 23.30
N PHE A 139 22.80 -2.87 22.85
CA PHE A 139 22.25 -2.87 21.49
C PHE A 139 22.56 -1.55 20.80
N PHE A 140 23.26 -1.67 19.67
CA PHE A 140 23.79 -0.58 18.86
C PHE A 140 22.66 0.23 18.22
N SER A 141 22.71 1.54 18.44
CA SER A 141 22.04 2.55 17.64
C SER A 141 22.38 2.35 16.16
N SER A 142 21.42 1.90 15.37
CA SER A 142 21.50 1.88 13.90
C SER A 142 20.70 3.03 13.29
N SER A 143 20.66 4.18 13.96
CA SER A 143 20.08 5.43 13.46
C SER A 143 21.10 6.31 12.72
N SER A 144 22.36 5.88 12.58
CA SER A 144 23.45 6.72 12.05
C SER A 144 23.96 6.34 10.64
N LEU A 145 23.19 5.63 9.81
CA LEU A 145 23.58 5.34 8.41
C LEU A 145 22.60 5.87 7.36
N LEU A 146 21.75 6.84 7.71
CA LEU A 146 21.29 7.80 6.70
C LEU A 146 22.49 8.69 6.37
N SER A 147 23.16 8.32 5.28
CA SER A 147 24.15 9.14 4.59
C SER A 147 23.72 10.60 4.60
N SER A 148 24.62 11.48 5.04
CA SER A 148 24.49 12.90 5.35
C SER A 148 24.12 13.81 4.15
N ARG A 149 23.22 13.39 3.26
CA ARG A 149 22.94 14.08 2.00
C ARG A 149 21.49 14.16 1.55
N THR A 150 20.54 13.44 2.15
CA THR A 150 19.13 13.54 1.76
C THR A 150 18.33 14.33 2.78
N SER A 151 17.68 15.41 2.33
CA SER A 151 16.75 16.15 3.17
C SER A 151 15.59 15.23 3.60
N PHE A 152 15.02 15.47 4.78
CA PHE A 152 13.85 14.71 5.23
C PHE A 152 12.68 14.82 4.24
N GLU A 153 12.54 15.96 3.56
CA GLU A 153 11.55 16.15 2.49
C GLU A 153 11.76 15.19 1.32
N ASP A 154 13.01 14.91 0.94
CA ASP A 154 13.31 13.95 -0.13
C ASP A 154 13.04 12.51 0.31
N ALA A 155 13.30 12.19 1.58
CA ALA A 155 12.90 10.91 2.16
C ALA A 155 11.37 10.76 2.17
N VAL A 156 10.63 11.83 2.51
CA VAL A 156 9.17 11.84 2.46
C VAL A 156 8.67 11.59 1.03
N LYS A 157 9.24 12.25 0.02
CA LYS A 157 8.92 11.98 -1.40
C LYS A 157 9.20 10.54 -1.82
N ALA A 158 10.24 9.91 -1.25
CA ALA A 158 10.54 8.51 -1.53
C ALA A 158 9.39 7.58 -1.09
N GLN A 159 8.65 7.90 -0.01
CA GLN A 159 7.45 7.13 0.37
C GLN A 159 6.40 7.10 -0.75
N ALA A 160 6.10 8.26 -1.34
CA ALA A 160 5.16 8.35 -2.47
C ALA A 160 5.62 7.48 -3.65
N GLN A 161 6.91 7.53 -3.97
CA GLN A 161 7.51 6.75 -5.05
C GLN A 161 7.48 5.24 -4.77
N VAL A 162 7.60 4.81 -3.51
CA VAL A 162 7.45 3.40 -3.11
C VAL A 162 6.05 2.91 -3.44
N VAL A 163 5.02 3.63 -2.97
CA VAL A 163 3.63 3.25 -3.20
C VAL A 163 3.31 3.23 -4.69
N TYR A 164 3.79 4.24 -5.43
CA TYR A 164 3.64 4.28 -6.89
C TYR A 164 4.28 3.09 -7.58
N ALA A 165 5.56 2.80 -7.30
CA ALA A 165 6.26 1.67 -7.90
C ALA A 165 5.60 0.33 -7.55
N LEU A 166 5.05 0.20 -6.34
CA LEU A 166 4.36 -1.00 -5.90
C LEU A 166 3.06 -1.20 -6.68
N ILE A 167 2.23 -0.16 -6.75
CA ILE A 167 0.94 -0.23 -7.46
C ILE A 167 1.16 -0.41 -8.96
N ASP A 168 2.12 0.31 -9.56
CA ASP A 168 2.43 0.21 -10.99
C ASP A 168 2.88 -1.20 -11.39
N GLU A 169 3.76 -1.81 -10.59
CA GLU A 169 4.20 -3.19 -10.79
C GLU A 169 3.02 -4.17 -10.64
N ILE A 170 2.17 -4.01 -9.62
CA ILE A 170 0.99 -4.87 -9.42
C ILE A 170 0.02 -4.75 -10.60
N LEU A 171 -0.28 -3.52 -11.05
CA LEU A 171 -1.18 -3.28 -12.17
C LEU A 171 -0.62 -3.87 -13.47
N THR A 172 0.68 -3.71 -13.72
CA THR A 172 1.38 -4.25 -14.89
C THR A 172 1.34 -5.77 -14.92
N LEU A 173 1.52 -6.41 -13.76
CA LEU A 173 1.55 -7.87 -13.66
C LEU A 173 0.16 -8.51 -13.61
N LEU A 174 -0.84 -7.81 -13.05
CA LEU A 174 -2.21 -8.31 -13.02
C LEU A 174 -2.86 -8.31 -14.41
N GLN A 175 -2.46 -7.40 -15.30
CA GLN A 175 -2.99 -7.28 -16.67
C GLN A 175 -4.53 -7.32 -16.74
N ILE A 176 -5.22 -6.82 -15.71
CA ILE A 176 -6.69 -6.80 -15.70
C ILE A 176 -7.14 -5.69 -16.65
N THR A 177 -7.35 -6.04 -17.91
CA THR A 177 -7.96 -5.17 -18.94
C THR A 177 -9.43 -5.55 -19.11
N ARG A 178 -10.32 -4.56 -19.20
CA ARG A 178 -11.71 -4.77 -19.63
C ARG A 178 -11.80 -4.51 -21.15
N GLU A 179 -12.88 -4.90 -21.82
CA GLU A 179 -13.11 -4.64 -23.26
C GLU A 179 -13.43 -3.17 -23.61
N ALA A 180 -13.07 -2.24 -22.72
CA ALA A 180 -12.80 -0.85 -23.08
C ALA A 180 -11.29 -0.72 -23.23
N GLU A 181 -10.76 -0.08 -24.28
CA GLU A 181 -9.32 0.08 -24.55
C GLU A 181 -8.58 0.91 -23.44
N ASP A 182 -8.55 0.40 -22.22
CA ASP A 182 -8.29 1.20 -21.03
C ASP A 182 -6.94 0.84 -20.39
N HIS A 183 -6.21 1.90 -20.06
CA HIS A 183 -4.95 1.85 -19.33
C HIS A 183 -5.18 2.39 -17.93
N ARG A 184 -4.98 1.55 -16.91
CA ARG A 184 -4.86 2.05 -15.55
C ARG A 184 -3.49 2.68 -15.40
N SER A 185 -3.46 3.86 -14.80
CA SER A 185 -2.22 4.50 -14.43
C SER A 185 -2.29 4.94 -12.98
N SER A 186 -1.34 4.48 -12.17
CA SER A 186 -1.00 5.21 -10.96
C SER A 186 -0.51 6.59 -11.39
N ARG A 187 -0.86 7.64 -10.64
CA ARG A 187 -0.36 9.00 -10.90
C ARG A 187 0.14 9.62 -9.60
N LEU A 188 1.37 10.12 -9.65
CA LEU A 188 1.95 10.95 -8.60
C LEU A 188 1.57 12.40 -8.84
N LEU A 189 0.33 12.75 -8.49
CA LEU A 189 -0.15 14.12 -8.48
C LEU A 189 -0.43 14.53 -7.04
N SER A 190 0.46 15.37 -6.48
CA SER A 190 0.23 15.99 -5.18
C SER A 190 -0.83 17.07 -5.34
N SER A 191 -2.02 16.84 -4.79
CA SER A 191 -3.12 17.80 -4.77
C SER A 191 -3.63 17.97 -3.35
N GLN A 192 -4.17 19.14 -3.05
CA GLN A 192 -4.91 19.40 -1.81
C GLN A 192 -6.39 19.40 -2.18
N PRO A 193 -7.08 18.25 -2.10
CA PRO A 193 -8.45 18.15 -2.57
C PRO A 193 -9.41 18.91 -1.64
N GLU A 194 -10.55 19.34 -2.16
CA GLU A 194 -11.64 19.86 -1.33
C GLU A 194 -12.55 18.74 -0.85
N TYR A 195 -13.22 18.95 0.28
CA TYR A 195 -14.19 18.01 0.85
C TYR A 195 -15.36 18.76 1.49
N TRP A 196 -16.47 18.07 1.64
CA TRP A 196 -17.72 18.66 2.15
C TRP A 196 -18.18 17.92 3.39
N THR A 197 -18.70 18.68 4.34
CA THR A 197 -19.20 18.19 5.64
C THR A 197 -20.70 18.38 5.79
N GLY A 198 -21.37 18.84 4.73
CA GLY A 198 -22.81 19.09 4.65
C GLY A 198 -23.18 19.89 3.41
N TYR A 199 -24.46 20.26 3.29
CA TYR A 199 -24.94 21.01 2.14
C TYR A 199 -24.16 22.32 1.95
N ARG A 200 -23.37 22.41 0.87
CA ARG A 200 -22.56 23.60 0.53
C ARG A 200 -21.56 24.04 1.61
N VAL A 201 -21.25 23.18 2.57
CA VAL A 201 -20.22 23.45 3.59
C VAL A 201 -18.91 22.86 3.07
N LYS A 202 -18.07 23.73 2.48
CA LYS A 202 -16.84 23.33 1.78
C LYS A 202 -15.60 23.62 2.61
N HIS A 203 -14.65 22.70 2.58
CA HIS A 203 -13.36 22.81 3.26
C HIS A 203 -12.20 22.48 2.31
N ARG A 204 -11.04 23.12 2.55
CA ARG A 204 -9.80 22.99 1.74
C ARG A 204 -8.55 22.77 2.59
N ASP A 205 -8.72 22.39 3.85
CA ASP A 205 -7.66 22.08 4.81
C ASP A 205 -7.28 20.60 4.82
N THR A 206 -7.48 19.89 3.70
CA THR A 206 -6.99 18.51 3.57
C THR A 206 -5.46 18.50 3.57
N PRO A 207 -4.82 17.42 4.04
CA PRO A 207 -3.41 17.22 3.74
C PRO A 207 -3.25 17.00 2.23
N TYR A 208 -2.10 17.39 1.69
CA TYR A 208 -1.80 17.08 0.30
C TYR A 208 -1.67 15.57 0.11
N THR A 209 -2.27 15.05 -0.96
CA THR A 209 -2.07 13.67 -1.41
C THR A 209 -0.63 13.47 -1.86
N ALA A 210 -0.11 12.26 -1.67
CA ALA A 210 1.17 11.85 -2.26
C ALA A 210 1.00 11.47 -3.75
N GLY A 211 -0.19 11.02 -4.09
CA GLY A 211 -0.63 10.63 -5.43
C GLY A 211 -2.02 10.00 -5.35
N SER A 212 -2.47 9.42 -6.45
CA SER A 212 -3.71 8.66 -6.50
C SER A 212 -3.60 7.50 -7.49
N ILE A 213 -4.31 6.42 -7.22
CA ILE A 213 -4.66 5.44 -8.26
C ILE A 213 -5.76 6.08 -9.10
N SER A 214 -5.54 6.13 -10.41
CA SER A 214 -6.50 6.70 -11.33
C SER A 214 -6.89 5.72 -12.43
N VAL A 215 -8.13 5.83 -12.87
CA VAL A 215 -8.63 5.13 -14.06
C VAL A 215 -8.71 6.13 -15.21
N ASP A 216 -8.23 5.72 -16.37
CA ASP A 216 -8.32 6.46 -17.63
C ASP A 216 -9.05 5.56 -18.63
N TYR A 217 -10.05 6.10 -19.31
CA TYR A 217 -10.90 5.33 -20.22
C TYR A 217 -11.37 6.15 -21.42
N TYR A 218 -11.59 5.47 -22.55
CA TYR A 218 -12.13 6.10 -23.77
C TYR A 218 -13.65 6.35 -23.63
N PRO A 219 -14.22 7.49 -24.08
CA PRO A 219 -13.63 8.56 -24.91
C PRO A 219 -12.96 9.71 -24.13
N GLN A 220 -12.96 9.68 -22.79
CA GLN A 220 -12.44 10.77 -21.94
C GLN A 220 -10.91 10.68 -21.68
N ARG A 221 -10.16 10.13 -22.65
CA ARG A 221 -8.71 9.93 -22.54
C ARG A 221 -8.01 11.25 -22.18
N GLY A 222 -7.18 11.21 -21.14
CA GLY A 222 -6.40 12.36 -20.68
C GLY A 222 -6.98 13.12 -19.48
N THR A 223 -8.18 12.75 -19.01
CA THR A 223 -8.73 13.26 -17.73
C THR A 223 -8.80 12.15 -16.68
N PRO A 224 -7.65 11.76 -16.08
CA PRO A 224 -7.62 10.67 -15.10
C PRO A 224 -8.55 10.95 -13.94
N ARG A 225 -9.32 9.94 -13.54
CA ARG A 225 -10.22 10.04 -12.38
C ARG A 225 -9.59 9.33 -11.20
N ALA A 226 -9.29 10.08 -10.14
CA ALA A 226 -8.69 9.53 -8.93
C ALA A 226 -9.70 8.66 -8.18
N VAL A 227 -9.37 7.38 -8.01
CA VAL A 227 -10.21 6.37 -7.34
C VAL A 227 -9.75 6.12 -5.91
N VAL A 228 -8.44 6.04 -5.70
CA VAL A 228 -7.85 5.78 -4.37
C VAL A 228 -6.74 6.79 -4.10
N PRO A 229 -6.93 7.74 -3.18
CA PRO A 229 -5.85 8.63 -2.75
C PRO A 229 -4.73 7.86 -2.03
N VAL A 230 -3.51 8.38 -2.13
CA VAL A 230 -2.35 7.91 -1.38
C VAL A 230 -1.95 8.98 -0.35
N SER A 231 -1.80 8.56 0.90
CA SER A 231 -1.29 9.36 2.01
C SER A 231 0.08 8.88 2.45
N MET A 232 0.89 9.79 2.96
CA MET A 232 2.21 9.48 3.52
C MET A 232 2.47 10.31 4.76
N THR A 233 3.33 9.83 5.64
CA THR A 233 3.73 10.58 6.83
C THR A 233 4.69 11.68 6.45
N ARG A 234 4.34 12.93 6.78
CA ARG A 234 5.08 14.13 6.38
C ARG A 234 5.90 14.76 7.48
N GLU A 235 5.55 14.46 8.73
CA GLU A 235 6.15 15.07 9.91
C GLU A 235 6.74 13.97 10.79
N GLN A 236 7.92 14.24 11.35
CA GLN A 236 8.55 13.33 12.28
C GLN A 236 7.81 13.40 13.63
N GLY A 237 7.27 12.26 14.08
CA GLY A 237 6.52 12.20 15.34
C GLY A 237 5.08 12.73 15.26
N GLN A 238 4.45 12.71 14.08
CA GLN A 238 3.05 13.10 13.93
C GLN A 238 2.15 12.28 14.87
N PRO A 239 1.31 12.91 15.71
CA PRO A 239 0.44 12.19 16.63
C PRO A 239 -0.65 11.43 15.86
N LEU A 240 -0.98 10.22 16.33
CA LEU A 240 -1.93 9.32 15.67
C LEU A 240 -3.26 10.01 15.33
N LYS A 241 -3.87 10.73 16.29
CA LYS A 241 -5.15 11.43 16.09
C LYS A 241 -5.09 12.46 14.96
N SER A 242 -4.02 13.26 14.88
CA SER A 242 -3.85 14.25 13.82
C SER A 242 -3.62 13.59 12.45
N ALA A 243 -2.83 12.50 12.43
CA ALA A 243 -2.63 11.74 11.20
C ALA A 243 -3.95 11.14 10.69
N LEU A 244 -4.75 10.56 11.58
CA LEU A 244 -6.04 9.98 11.26
C LEU A 244 -7.07 11.04 10.84
N GLU A 245 -7.09 12.21 11.49
CA GLU A 245 -7.91 13.35 11.08
C GLU A 245 -7.61 13.75 9.63
N GLY A 246 -6.33 13.91 9.29
CA GLY A 246 -5.91 14.22 7.93
C GLY A 246 -6.32 13.15 6.91
N LYS A 247 -6.21 11.86 7.27
CA LYS A 247 -6.65 10.75 6.43
C LYS A 247 -8.17 10.71 6.25
N PHE A 248 -8.94 11.02 7.29
CA PHE A 248 -10.39 11.12 7.20
C PHE A 248 -10.82 12.26 6.28
N LYS A 249 -10.14 13.42 6.34
CA LYS A 249 -10.35 14.51 5.37
C LYS A 249 -10.12 14.07 3.92
N LEU A 250 -9.12 13.22 3.65
CA LEU A 250 -8.90 12.65 2.32
C LEU A 250 -10.00 11.66 1.90
N LEU A 251 -10.52 10.86 2.83
CA LEU A 251 -11.65 9.95 2.57
C LEU A 251 -12.93 10.74 2.24
N LEU A 252 -13.20 11.84 2.94
CA LEU A 252 -14.30 12.76 2.64
C LEU A 252 -14.13 13.45 1.28
N ALA A 253 -12.90 13.80 0.91
CA ALA A 253 -12.60 14.33 -0.42
C ALA A 253 -12.90 13.29 -1.51
N GLN A 254 -12.54 12.02 -1.29
CA GLN A 254 -12.86 10.95 -2.24
C GLN A 254 -14.38 10.72 -2.34
N LEU A 255 -15.11 10.75 -1.21
CA LEU A 255 -16.57 10.69 -1.21
C LEU A 255 -17.17 11.83 -2.06
N LEU A 256 -16.65 13.05 -1.92
CA LEU A 256 -17.11 14.19 -2.70
C LEU A 256 -16.97 13.93 -4.21
N VAL A 257 -15.82 13.41 -4.65
CA VAL A 257 -15.60 13.06 -6.07
C VAL A 257 -16.60 11.99 -6.53
N ASN A 258 -16.83 10.96 -5.71
CA ASN A 258 -17.80 9.91 -6.01
C ASN A 258 -19.23 10.46 -6.17
N VAL A 259 -19.70 11.27 -5.22
CA VAL A 259 -21.05 11.88 -5.25
C VAL A 259 -21.20 12.82 -6.44
N TYR A 260 -20.20 13.64 -6.72
CA TYR A 260 -20.23 14.51 -7.89
C TYR A 260 -20.35 13.75 -9.19
N ARG A 261 -19.69 12.59 -9.29
CA ARG A 261 -19.71 11.82 -10.53
C ARG A 261 -21.08 11.20 -10.78
N LEU A 262 -21.67 10.59 -9.75
CA LEU A 262 -23.01 10.01 -9.84
C LEU A 262 -24.11 11.08 -10.02
N SER A 263 -23.87 12.31 -9.58
CA SER A 263 -24.85 13.41 -9.61
C SER A 263 -26.25 13.03 -9.07
N PRO A 264 -26.36 12.32 -7.93
CA PRO A 264 -27.66 11.93 -7.40
C PRO A 264 -28.41 13.15 -6.85
N PRO A 265 -29.75 13.09 -6.75
CA PRO A 265 -30.50 14.01 -5.90
C PRO A 265 -29.97 13.98 -4.46
N GLY A 266 -29.87 15.14 -3.81
CA GLY A 266 -29.21 15.26 -2.50
C GLY A 266 -29.88 14.48 -1.36
N ASP A 267 -31.14 14.10 -1.52
CA ASP A 267 -31.93 13.26 -0.59
C ASP A 267 -31.88 11.76 -0.94
N MET A 268 -31.15 11.41 -2.00
CA MET A 268 -31.08 10.08 -2.60
C MET A 268 -29.65 9.67 -2.95
N ILE A 269 -28.68 10.10 -2.14
CA ILE A 269 -27.28 9.69 -2.30
C ILE A 269 -27.20 8.19 -1.99
N PRO A 270 -26.66 7.35 -2.90
CA PRO A 270 -26.52 5.92 -2.65
C PRO A 270 -25.46 5.64 -1.59
N ASP A 271 -25.43 4.40 -1.10
CA ASP A 271 -24.34 3.91 -0.26
C ASP A 271 -23.02 4.01 -1.02
N GLN A 272 -21.99 4.55 -0.37
CA GLN A 272 -20.67 4.74 -0.94
C GLN A 272 -19.60 4.21 -0.01
N GLU A 273 -18.47 3.84 -0.59
CA GLU A 273 -17.24 3.57 0.14
C GLU A 273 -16.08 4.38 -0.43
N ALA A 274 -15.07 4.62 0.40
CA ALA A 274 -13.83 5.25 -0.02
C ALA A 274 -12.63 4.50 0.56
N PHE A 275 -11.59 4.36 -0.25
CA PHE A 275 -10.34 3.72 0.16
C PHE A 275 -9.22 4.74 0.22
N LEU A 276 -8.25 4.52 1.10
CA LEU A 276 -7.03 5.30 1.20
C LEU A 276 -5.86 4.36 1.44
N ILE A 277 -4.80 4.49 0.63
CA ILE A 277 -3.54 3.78 0.86
C ILE A 277 -2.60 4.72 1.63
N GLY A 278 -2.07 4.26 2.75
CA GLY A 278 -1.15 5.00 3.58
C GLY A 278 0.21 4.32 3.67
N LEU A 279 1.28 5.12 3.66
CA LEU A 279 2.63 4.66 3.97
C LEU A 279 3.25 5.49 5.11
N HIS A 280 3.70 4.81 6.16
CA HIS A 280 4.44 5.36 7.29
C HIS A 280 5.85 4.76 7.30
N GLY A 281 6.79 5.43 6.63
CA GLY A 281 8.15 4.95 6.43
C GLY A 281 8.17 3.75 5.50
N SER A 282 8.35 2.55 6.07
CA SER A 282 8.23 1.28 5.34
C SER A 282 6.92 0.53 5.58
N ARG A 283 6.06 1.04 6.48
CA ARG A 283 4.83 0.36 6.90
C ARG A 283 3.63 0.83 6.09
N LEU A 284 3.05 -0.07 5.31
CA LEU A 284 1.86 0.15 4.50
C LEU A 284 0.59 -0.15 5.31
N HIS A 285 -0.46 0.63 5.14
CA HIS A 285 -1.80 0.32 5.65
C HIS A 285 -2.86 0.83 4.68
N ILE A 286 -4.07 0.28 4.77
CA ILE A 286 -5.22 0.68 3.97
C ILE A 286 -6.36 1.06 4.90
N LEU A 287 -7.03 2.18 4.62
CA LEU A 287 -8.27 2.55 5.28
C LEU A 287 -9.44 2.40 4.31
N ARG A 288 -10.56 1.91 4.82
CA ARG A 288 -11.86 1.88 4.16
C ARG A 288 -12.86 2.69 4.98
N ALA A 289 -13.44 3.73 4.40
CA ALA A 289 -14.58 4.44 4.99
C ALA A 289 -15.88 3.96 4.37
N ILE A 290 -16.87 3.74 5.23
CA ILE A 290 -18.23 3.37 4.85
C ILE A 290 -19.13 4.60 5.01
N PHE A 291 -19.81 4.97 3.91
CA PHE A 291 -20.71 6.11 3.85
C PHE A 291 -22.12 5.64 3.48
N PRO A 292 -22.96 5.27 4.47
CA PRO A 292 -24.33 4.87 4.22
C PRO A 292 -25.12 6.01 3.57
N GLY A 293 -25.82 5.71 2.48
CA GLY A 293 -26.55 6.69 1.68
C GLY A 293 -27.61 7.42 2.49
N GLN A 294 -28.22 6.73 3.48
CA GLN A 294 -29.14 7.35 4.42
C GLN A 294 -28.49 8.46 5.26
N LYS A 295 -27.30 8.21 5.82
CA LYS A 295 -26.57 9.20 6.62
C LYS A 295 -26.06 10.33 5.73
N THR A 296 -25.46 9.99 4.60
CA THR A 296 -24.91 10.96 3.64
C THR A 296 -26.00 11.87 3.09
N SER A 297 -27.18 11.34 2.72
CA SER A 297 -28.31 12.14 2.23
C SER A 297 -28.85 13.09 3.30
N LYS A 298 -29.03 12.61 4.54
CA LYS A 298 -29.43 13.46 5.67
C LYS A 298 -28.42 14.58 5.92
N LEU A 299 -27.13 14.29 5.82
CA LEU A 299 -26.07 15.29 5.95
C LEU A 299 -26.13 16.33 4.82
N TRP A 300 -26.46 15.89 3.60
CA TRP A 300 -26.43 16.73 2.40
C TRP A 300 -27.67 17.58 2.17
N CYS A 301 -28.86 17.17 2.64
CA CYS A 301 -30.08 17.94 2.40
C CYS A 301 -31.03 18.00 3.61
N GLY A 302 -30.66 17.39 4.75
CA GLY A 302 -31.50 17.31 5.94
C GLY A 302 -32.66 16.33 5.83
N ARG A 303 -32.80 15.63 4.70
CA ARG A 303 -33.87 14.66 4.41
C ARG A 303 -33.28 13.38 3.84
N TYR A 304 -34.06 12.32 3.86
CA TYR A 304 -33.73 11.08 3.19
C TYR A 304 -35.00 10.47 2.62
N ASN A 305 -35.01 10.18 1.33
CA ASN A 305 -36.13 9.56 0.66
C ASN A 305 -35.78 8.10 0.33
N PRO A 306 -36.38 7.10 1.02
CA PRO A 306 -36.05 5.69 0.80
C PRO A 306 -36.59 5.12 -0.52
N SER A 307 -37.39 5.89 -1.29
CA SER A 307 -38.20 5.37 -2.39
C SER A 307 -37.43 4.73 -3.57
N MET A 308 -36.11 4.90 -3.68
CA MET A 308 -35.29 4.21 -4.70
C MET A 308 -34.37 3.10 -4.20
N GLN A 309 -34.20 2.87 -2.89
CA GLN A 309 -33.33 1.77 -2.45
C GLN A 309 -33.93 0.37 -2.72
N GLN A 310 -35.23 0.29 -3.05
CA GLN A 310 -35.87 -0.98 -3.43
C GLN A 310 -35.38 -1.56 -4.77
N SER A 311 -34.64 -0.81 -5.60
CA SER A 311 -34.05 -1.35 -6.83
C SER A 311 -32.65 -1.96 -6.66
N ALA A 312 -32.06 -1.91 -5.46
CA ALA A 312 -30.76 -2.50 -5.15
C ALA A 312 -30.86 -3.85 -4.41
N GLN A 313 -32.04 -4.49 -4.40
CA GLN A 313 -32.02 -5.94 -4.30
C GLN A 313 -31.39 -6.47 -5.60
N PRO A 314 -30.44 -7.42 -5.55
CA PRO A 314 -30.06 -8.14 -6.74
C PRO A 314 -31.31 -8.84 -7.25
N GLN A 315 -31.97 -8.25 -8.23
CA GLN A 315 -32.89 -8.97 -9.09
C GLN A 315 -32.06 -10.15 -9.62
N PRO A 316 -32.50 -11.40 -9.40
CA PRO A 316 -31.75 -12.56 -9.88
C PRO A 316 -31.49 -12.35 -11.37
N SER A 317 -30.21 -12.25 -11.74
CA SER A 317 -29.79 -12.09 -13.12
C SER A 317 -30.28 -13.30 -13.91
N LYS A 318 -31.25 -13.04 -14.80
CA LYS A 318 -31.93 -14.02 -15.67
C LYS A 318 -32.70 -15.08 -14.88
N ALA A 319 -33.94 -15.32 -15.29
CA ALA A 319 -34.92 -16.19 -14.61
C ALA A 319 -34.55 -17.70 -14.50
N ASN A 320 -33.30 -18.10 -14.74
CA ASN A 320 -32.88 -19.50 -14.85
C ASN A 320 -31.70 -19.93 -13.95
N GLU A 321 -31.10 -19.04 -13.16
CA GLU A 321 -30.05 -19.45 -12.21
C GLU A 321 -30.61 -19.72 -10.82
N ARG A 322 -30.40 -20.94 -10.32
CA ARG A 322 -30.86 -21.34 -8.99
C ARG A 322 -30.19 -20.43 -7.93
N PHE A 323 -30.98 -19.95 -6.98
CA PHE A 323 -30.53 -19.10 -5.86
C PHE A 323 -29.30 -19.64 -5.12
N TYR A 324 -29.17 -20.97 -5.00
CA TYR A 324 -28.05 -21.67 -4.36
C TYR A 324 -26.79 -21.82 -5.24
N TYR A 325 -26.70 -21.11 -6.37
CA TYR A 325 -25.48 -21.05 -7.15
C TYR A 325 -24.41 -20.25 -6.39
N LYS A 326 -23.17 -20.76 -6.34
CA LYS A 326 -22.09 -20.23 -5.49
C LYS A 326 -21.87 -18.70 -5.64
N PRO A 327 -21.82 -18.11 -6.84
CA PRO A 327 -21.75 -16.66 -7.03
C PRO A 327 -22.92 -15.87 -6.43
N ASN A 328 -24.14 -16.42 -6.45
CA ASN A 328 -25.31 -15.76 -5.85
C ASN A 328 -25.25 -15.79 -4.32
N LEU A 329 -24.74 -16.88 -3.75
CA LEU A 329 -24.48 -16.97 -2.30
C LEU A 329 -23.37 -16.00 -1.87
N GLU A 330 -22.29 -15.90 -2.65
CA GLU A 330 -21.20 -14.94 -2.42
C GLU A 330 -21.72 -13.49 -2.41
N ARG A 331 -22.53 -13.09 -3.41
CA ARG A 331 -23.16 -11.75 -3.44
C ARG A 331 -24.08 -11.50 -2.23
N PHE A 332 -24.82 -12.52 -1.80
CA PHE A 332 -25.67 -12.42 -0.61
C PHE A 332 -24.84 -12.22 0.66
N LEU A 333 -23.74 -12.98 0.82
CA LEU A 333 -22.83 -12.84 1.95
C LEU A 333 -22.20 -11.45 1.97
N GLU A 334 -21.75 -10.92 0.83
CA GLU A 334 -21.22 -9.55 0.71
C GLU A 334 -22.27 -8.50 1.14
N GLN A 335 -23.55 -8.71 0.82
CA GLN A 335 -24.62 -7.82 1.26
C GLN A 335 -24.85 -7.89 2.77
N VAL A 336 -24.71 -9.07 3.37
CA VAL A 336 -24.77 -9.26 4.84
C VAL A 336 -23.57 -8.60 5.51
N GLU A 337 -22.35 -8.83 5.01
CA GLU A 337 -21.12 -8.18 5.48
C GLU A 337 -21.27 -6.65 5.43
N TRP A 338 -21.75 -6.09 4.32
CA TRP A 338 -22.05 -4.66 4.22
C TRP A 338 -23.05 -4.21 5.28
N SER A 339 -24.12 -5.00 5.48
CA SER A 339 -25.15 -4.67 6.47
C SER A 339 -24.58 -4.67 7.89
N GLN A 340 -23.61 -5.53 8.20
CA GLN A 340 -22.91 -5.53 9.49
C GLN A 340 -22.01 -4.30 9.63
N LEU A 341 -21.19 -4.00 8.61
CA LEU A 341 -20.28 -2.84 8.61
C LEU A 341 -21.01 -1.49 8.57
N SER A 342 -22.23 -1.44 8.01
CA SER A 342 -23.04 -0.22 7.98
C SER A 342 -23.93 -0.04 9.20
N ASN A 343 -24.23 -1.12 9.95
CA ASN A 343 -25.20 -1.12 11.06
C ASN A 343 -24.62 -1.55 12.41
N SER A 344 -23.31 -1.49 12.64
CA SER A 344 -22.75 -1.74 13.97
C SER A 344 -23.22 -0.62 14.93
N GLU A 345 -24.35 -0.93 15.56
CA GLU A 345 -25.01 -0.28 16.70
C GLU A 345 -25.56 1.13 16.49
N ASN A 346 -26.73 1.22 15.84
CA ASN A 346 -27.83 2.15 16.15
C ASN A 346 -27.49 3.63 16.45
N GLU A 347 -26.36 4.15 15.96
CA GLU A 347 -25.98 5.53 16.16
C GLU A 347 -26.74 6.38 15.15
N ALA A 348 -27.90 6.85 15.60
CA ALA A 348 -28.86 7.64 14.83
C ALA A 348 -28.29 8.96 14.31
N ASP A 349 -27.11 9.38 14.80
CA ASP A 349 -26.46 10.61 14.39
C ASP A 349 -25.94 10.49 12.94
N PRO A 350 -26.47 11.27 11.99
CA PRO A 350 -26.00 11.29 10.61
C PRO A 350 -24.57 11.85 10.46
N ARG A 351 -23.98 12.41 11.53
CA ARG A 351 -22.63 13.00 11.52
C ARG A 351 -21.52 12.04 11.95
N VAL A 352 -21.85 10.81 12.34
CA VAL A 352 -20.86 9.80 12.74
C VAL A 352 -20.68 8.76 11.64
N PHE A 353 -19.43 8.62 11.18
CA PHE A 353 -19.01 7.67 10.15
C PHE A 353 -18.01 6.66 10.69
N GLN A 354 -17.97 5.49 10.07
CA GLN A 354 -17.06 4.41 10.44
C GLN A 354 -15.94 4.29 9.42
N VAL A 355 -14.73 4.11 9.92
CA VAL A 355 -13.53 3.88 9.12
C VAL A 355 -12.83 2.66 9.69
N PHE A 356 -12.53 1.71 8.82
CA PHE A 356 -11.80 0.48 9.15
C PHE A 356 -10.39 0.61 8.60
N GLY A 357 -9.40 0.35 9.44
CA GLY A 357 -7.99 0.36 9.08
C GLY A 357 -7.40 -1.03 9.19
N SER A 358 -6.73 -1.48 8.12
CA SER A 358 -5.91 -2.68 8.18
C SER A 358 -4.81 -2.50 9.23
N ARG A 359 -4.20 -3.61 9.66
CA ARG A 359 -2.90 -3.54 10.35
C ARG A 359 -1.83 -2.85 9.50
N GLU A 360 -0.74 -2.47 10.13
CA GLU A 360 0.45 -1.96 9.44
C GLU A 360 1.34 -3.10 8.96
N TYR A 361 1.77 -3.02 7.70
CA TYR A 361 2.60 -4.03 7.04
C TYR A 361 3.97 -3.45 6.71
N ASP A 362 5.02 -3.87 7.40
CA ASP A 362 6.41 -3.56 7.05
C ASP A 362 6.80 -4.27 5.76
N LEU A 363 6.99 -3.47 4.71
CA LEU A 363 7.36 -3.95 3.39
C LEU A 363 8.76 -4.60 3.34
N TRP A 364 9.57 -4.44 4.40
CA TRP A 364 10.85 -5.14 4.52
C TRP A 364 10.76 -6.58 5.02
N VAL A 365 9.63 -7.00 5.59
CA VAL A 365 9.45 -8.35 6.14
C VAL A 365 8.68 -9.19 5.13
N LYS A 366 9.16 -10.41 4.83
CA LYS A 366 8.58 -11.29 3.80
C LYS A 366 7.09 -11.55 3.99
N GLU A 367 6.69 -11.92 5.21
CA GLU A 367 5.30 -12.28 5.52
C GLU A 367 4.38 -11.08 5.45
N GLU A 368 4.81 -9.94 6.01
CA GLU A 368 4.06 -8.69 5.98
C GLU A 368 3.97 -8.10 4.57
N PHE A 369 5.05 -8.19 3.79
CA PHE A 369 5.02 -7.82 2.37
C PHE A 369 4.06 -8.70 1.58
N SER A 370 4.05 -10.02 1.82
CA SER A 370 3.12 -10.94 1.16
C SER A 370 1.67 -10.63 1.52
N ALA A 371 1.40 -10.30 2.79
CA ALA A 371 0.07 -9.92 3.25
C ALA A 371 -0.36 -8.56 2.68
N ALA A 372 0.52 -7.56 2.66
CA ALA A 372 0.28 -6.27 1.99
C ALA A 372 -0.01 -6.44 0.50
N LEU A 373 0.74 -7.32 -0.18
CA LEU A 373 0.55 -7.63 -1.59
C LEU A 373 -0.80 -8.32 -1.83
N ARG A 374 -1.17 -9.31 -0.99
CA ARG A 374 -2.48 -9.96 -1.01
C ARG A 374 -3.60 -8.95 -0.89
N LEU A 375 -3.52 -8.05 0.10
CA LEU A 375 -4.50 -7.01 0.34
C LEU A 375 -4.61 -6.04 -0.85
N LEU A 376 -3.48 -5.54 -1.38
CA LEU A 376 -3.49 -4.63 -2.54
C LEU A 376 -4.02 -5.29 -3.82
N VAL A 377 -3.66 -6.55 -4.08
CA VAL A 377 -4.17 -7.31 -5.23
C VAL A 377 -5.67 -7.53 -5.09
N GLY A 378 -6.14 -7.94 -3.91
CA GLY A 378 -7.56 -8.08 -3.60
C GLY A 378 -8.32 -6.76 -3.80
N LEU A 379 -7.74 -5.63 -3.37
CA LEU A 379 -8.34 -4.31 -3.53
C LEU A 379 -8.49 -3.97 -5.01
N ILE A 380 -7.44 -4.18 -5.81
CA ILE A 380 -7.48 -3.89 -7.24
C ILE A 380 -8.48 -4.80 -7.96
N MET A 381 -8.59 -6.08 -7.58
CA MET A 381 -9.60 -6.98 -8.11
C MET A 381 -11.01 -6.54 -7.73
N TYR A 382 -11.24 -6.13 -6.48
CA TYR A 382 -12.53 -5.63 -6.00
C TYR A 382 -12.95 -4.34 -6.69
N LEU A 383 -12.05 -3.37 -6.81
CA LEU A 383 -12.30 -2.13 -7.54
C LEU A 383 -12.64 -2.39 -9.02
N MET A 384 -12.35 -3.58 -9.54
CA MET A 384 -12.48 -3.92 -10.96
C MET A 384 -13.50 -5.01 -11.22
N SER A 385 -14.22 -5.46 -10.21
CA SER A 385 -15.43 -6.26 -10.39
C SER A 385 -16.63 -5.43 -10.81
N GLY A 386 -16.61 -4.14 -10.44
CA GLY A 386 -17.78 -3.26 -10.55
C GLY A 386 -18.82 -3.46 -9.47
N GLN A 387 -18.50 -4.25 -8.44
CA GLN A 387 -19.29 -4.34 -7.21
C GLN A 387 -18.86 -3.30 -6.17
N ALA A 388 -17.69 -2.68 -6.35
CA ALA A 388 -17.23 -1.59 -5.50
C ALA A 388 -18.21 -0.41 -5.52
N ARG A 389 -18.58 0.07 -4.34
CA ARG A 389 -19.51 1.21 -4.14
C ARG A 389 -18.78 2.55 -4.25
N CYS A 390 -17.94 2.67 -5.26
CA CYS A 390 -17.18 3.87 -5.57
C CYS A 390 -17.84 4.56 -6.76
N GLY A 391 -18.47 5.72 -6.56
CA GLY A 391 -19.26 6.40 -7.58
C GLY A 391 -18.56 6.63 -8.93
N ILE A 392 -17.24 6.84 -8.92
CA ILE A 392 -16.45 6.93 -10.16
C ILE A 392 -16.47 5.60 -10.94
N LEU A 393 -16.27 4.48 -10.25
CA LEU A 393 -16.25 3.16 -10.86
C LEU A 393 -17.65 2.70 -11.25
N GLN A 394 -18.66 3.04 -10.45
CA GLN A 394 -20.07 2.76 -10.76
C GLN A 394 -20.47 3.44 -12.08
N ASP A 395 -20.17 4.73 -12.26
CA ASP A 395 -20.42 5.45 -13.51
C ASP A 395 -19.68 4.85 -14.72
N ILE A 396 -18.42 4.43 -14.53
CA ILE A 396 -17.62 3.81 -15.60
C ILE A 396 -18.19 2.44 -15.98
N PHE A 397 -18.52 1.60 -15.00
CA PHE A 397 -18.95 0.23 -15.26
C PHE A 397 -20.42 0.11 -15.63
N GLU A 398 -21.24 1.13 -15.37
CA GLU A 398 -22.57 1.24 -15.98
C GLU A 398 -22.45 1.36 -17.51
N GLN A 399 -21.42 2.06 -18.01
CA GLN A 399 -21.15 2.17 -19.46
C GLN A 399 -20.53 0.90 -20.05
N TYR A 400 -19.81 0.12 -19.23
CA TYR A 400 -19.11 -1.10 -19.61
C TYR A 400 -19.40 -2.24 -18.61
N PRO A 401 -20.60 -2.85 -18.67
CA PRO A 401 -21.01 -3.91 -17.75
C PRO A 401 -20.11 -5.13 -17.88
N TYR A 402 -19.87 -5.81 -16.75
CA TYR A 402 -18.97 -6.96 -16.65
C TYR A 402 -19.72 -8.20 -16.17
N ASP A 403 -19.61 -9.28 -16.95
CA ASP A 403 -20.17 -10.59 -16.59
C ASP A 403 -19.09 -11.40 -15.85
N GLU A 404 -19.15 -11.40 -14.51
CA GLU A 404 -18.26 -12.20 -13.65
C GLU A 404 -18.42 -13.72 -13.84
N ASP A 405 -19.53 -14.16 -14.44
CA ASP A 405 -19.93 -15.57 -14.54
C ASP A 405 -19.05 -16.40 -15.49
N VAL A 406 -18.14 -15.75 -16.23
CA VAL A 406 -17.22 -16.39 -17.18
C VAL A 406 -15.89 -16.81 -16.51
N GLU A 407 -15.57 -16.32 -15.31
CA GLU A 407 -14.38 -16.77 -14.57
C GLU A 407 -14.56 -18.22 -14.09
N THR A 408 -14.13 -19.15 -14.94
CA THR A 408 -14.33 -20.58 -14.77
C THR A 408 -13.53 -21.07 -13.56
N GLN A 409 -14.19 -21.76 -12.61
CA GLN A 409 -13.60 -22.31 -11.37
C GLN A 409 -12.52 -23.41 -11.56
N GLY A 410 -11.90 -23.52 -12.73
CA GLY A 410 -10.88 -24.51 -13.06
C GLY A 410 -9.43 -24.09 -12.76
N GLU A 411 -9.18 -22.90 -12.22
CA GLU A 411 -7.82 -22.34 -12.10
C GLU A 411 -7.11 -22.58 -10.76
N ASP A 412 -7.77 -23.13 -9.75
CA ASP A 412 -7.27 -23.17 -8.37
C ASP A 412 -5.95 -23.95 -8.21
N GLY A 413 -5.79 -25.06 -8.95
CA GLY A 413 -4.54 -25.82 -9.03
C GLY A 413 -3.53 -25.29 -10.07
N LYS A 414 -4.02 -24.56 -11.08
CA LYS A 414 -3.21 -24.08 -12.21
C LYS A 414 -2.31 -22.91 -11.80
N GLY A 415 -2.79 -22.04 -10.89
CA GLY A 415 -2.01 -20.90 -10.40
C GLY A 415 -0.76 -21.30 -9.61
N THR A 416 -0.84 -22.37 -8.79
CA THR A 416 0.29 -22.87 -7.97
C THR A 416 1.33 -23.52 -8.86
N GLU A 417 0.88 -24.35 -9.79
CA GLU A 417 1.77 -25.02 -10.74
C GLU A 417 2.44 -24.00 -11.66
N LYS A 418 1.70 -23.00 -12.15
CA LYS A 418 2.23 -21.92 -12.97
C LYS A 418 3.28 -21.09 -12.23
N ALA A 419 2.99 -20.64 -10.99
CA ALA A 419 3.94 -19.87 -10.19
C ALA A 419 5.22 -20.68 -9.88
N ALA A 420 5.08 -21.96 -9.55
CA ALA A 420 6.22 -22.84 -9.29
C ALA A 420 7.04 -23.11 -10.56
N LYS A 421 6.39 -23.26 -11.71
CA LYS A 421 7.05 -23.42 -13.01
C LYS A 421 7.82 -22.16 -13.40
N GLU A 422 7.19 -20.99 -13.35
CA GLU A 422 7.85 -19.71 -13.64
C GLU A 422 9.05 -19.46 -12.72
N GLN A 423 8.93 -19.81 -11.43
CA GLN A 423 10.03 -19.71 -10.48
C GLN A 423 11.21 -20.61 -10.89
N LYS A 424 10.95 -21.85 -11.30
CA LYS A 424 11.99 -22.77 -11.80
C LYS A 424 12.60 -22.27 -13.10
N ASP A 425 11.79 -21.80 -14.04
CA ASP A 425 12.25 -21.27 -15.33
C ASP A 425 13.22 -20.09 -15.11
N VAL A 426 12.87 -19.19 -14.18
CA VAL A 426 13.73 -18.06 -13.80
C VAL A 426 15.02 -18.51 -13.11
N GLU A 427 14.97 -19.53 -12.26
CA GLU A 427 16.18 -20.10 -11.63
C GLU A 427 17.10 -20.78 -12.65
N GLU A 428 16.55 -21.44 -13.65
CA GLU A 428 17.31 -22.02 -14.77
C GLU A 428 17.95 -20.93 -15.63
N GLU A 429 17.20 -19.88 -15.96
CA GLU A 429 17.74 -18.73 -16.68
C GLU A 429 18.85 -18.02 -15.90
N GLU A 430 18.69 -17.86 -14.59
CA GLU A 430 19.75 -17.31 -13.73
C GLU A 430 21.02 -18.17 -13.73
N LYS A 431 20.89 -19.50 -13.77
CA LYS A 431 22.04 -20.42 -13.89
C LYS A 431 22.72 -20.29 -15.24
N LYS A 432 21.94 -20.33 -16.34
CA LYS A 432 22.45 -20.15 -17.70
C LYS A 432 23.20 -18.82 -17.84
N LEU A 433 22.64 -17.75 -17.28
CA LEU A 433 23.26 -16.42 -17.33
C LEU A 433 24.56 -16.36 -16.51
N LYS A 434 24.62 -17.03 -15.35
CA LYS A 434 25.86 -17.15 -14.56
C LYS A 434 26.94 -17.92 -15.30
N ASP A 435 26.60 -19.00 -16.00
CA ASP A 435 27.55 -19.79 -16.78
C ASP A 435 28.10 -18.99 -17.96
N ILE A 436 27.24 -18.25 -18.67
CA ILE A 436 27.64 -17.34 -19.74
C ILE A 436 28.56 -16.22 -19.22
N GLU A 437 28.22 -15.59 -18.09
CA GLU A 437 29.06 -14.55 -17.49
C GLU A 437 30.41 -15.09 -17.00
N LYS A 438 30.45 -16.30 -16.46
CA LYS A 438 31.69 -16.96 -16.04
C LYS A 438 32.59 -17.23 -17.25
N LYS A 439 32.03 -17.80 -18.32
CA LYS A 439 32.75 -18.07 -19.57
C LYS A 439 33.29 -16.77 -20.18
N LYS A 440 32.47 -15.72 -20.24
CA LYS A 440 32.91 -14.40 -20.73
C LYS A 440 34.04 -13.81 -19.89
N ARG A 441 33.98 -13.96 -18.55
CA ARG A 441 35.04 -13.48 -17.66
C ARG A 441 36.35 -14.25 -17.87
N GLU A 442 36.29 -15.56 -18.07
CA GLU A 442 37.46 -16.39 -18.40
C GLU A 442 38.05 -16.03 -19.77
N GLU A 443 37.21 -15.77 -20.78
CA GLU A 443 37.64 -15.27 -22.09
C GLU A 443 38.28 -13.88 -22.00
N ASP A 444 37.70 -12.97 -21.22
CA ASP A 444 38.25 -11.63 -20.98
C ASP A 444 39.59 -11.71 -20.22
N GLN A 445 39.70 -12.56 -19.20
CA GLN A 445 40.96 -12.82 -18.51
C GLN A 445 42.01 -13.43 -19.43
N ALA A 446 41.63 -14.41 -20.26
CA ALA A 446 42.53 -14.99 -21.25
C ALA A 446 43.00 -13.96 -22.27
N ARG A 447 42.12 -13.04 -22.70
CA ARG A 447 42.48 -11.91 -23.58
C ARG A 447 43.47 -10.96 -22.91
N VAL A 448 43.23 -10.59 -21.64
CA VAL A 448 44.14 -9.72 -20.88
C VAL A 448 45.48 -10.42 -20.66
N CYS A 449 45.48 -11.69 -20.22
CA CYS A 449 46.69 -12.49 -20.06
C CYS A 449 47.45 -12.65 -21.38
N ALA A 450 46.76 -12.86 -22.51
CA ALA A 450 47.39 -12.95 -23.83
C ALA A 450 48.01 -11.60 -24.24
N HIS A 451 47.31 -10.49 -23.99
CA HIS A 451 47.82 -9.14 -24.25
C HIS A 451 49.03 -8.81 -23.36
N GLU A 452 49.01 -9.19 -22.09
CA GLU A 452 50.15 -9.05 -21.17
C GLU A 452 51.32 -10.00 -21.50
N ALA A 453 51.03 -11.21 -21.98
CA ALA A 453 52.02 -12.15 -22.47
C ALA A 453 52.71 -11.63 -23.75
N MET A 454 51.98 -10.99 -24.67
CA MET A 454 52.60 -10.29 -25.81
C MET A 454 53.50 -9.14 -25.34
N ARG A 455 53.08 -8.37 -24.32
CA ARG A 455 53.88 -7.29 -23.73
C ARG A 455 55.13 -7.77 -22.98
N THR A 456 55.11 -8.99 -22.43
CA THR A 456 56.22 -9.57 -21.64
C THR A 456 57.08 -10.55 -22.43
N SER A 457 56.61 -11.03 -23.60
CA SER A 457 57.42 -11.82 -24.50
C SER A 457 58.55 -10.96 -25.06
N THR A 458 59.76 -11.35 -24.69
CA THR A 458 61.05 -10.74 -25.04
C THR A 458 61.33 -10.86 -26.54
N ASN A 459 60.59 -10.12 -27.36
CA ASN A 459 61.02 -9.76 -28.71
C ASN A 459 60.39 -8.48 -29.30
N ASP A 460 59.59 -7.74 -28.53
CA ASP A 460 59.26 -6.33 -28.81
C ASP A 460 59.68 -5.41 -27.65
N ARG A 461 60.90 -5.64 -27.14
CA ARG A 461 61.72 -4.50 -26.70
C ARG A 461 62.13 -3.77 -27.96
N ILE A 462 61.29 -2.86 -28.46
CA ILE A 462 61.79 -1.73 -29.22
C ILE A 462 62.82 -1.10 -28.29
N GLY A 463 64.09 -1.27 -28.66
CA GLY A 463 65.23 -0.69 -27.98
C GLY A 463 64.99 0.80 -27.81
N GLY A 464 65.53 1.34 -26.71
CA GLY A 464 65.40 2.76 -26.40
C GLY A 464 65.62 3.63 -27.63
N PHE A 465 64.66 4.51 -27.89
CA PHE A 465 64.99 5.81 -28.46
C PHE A 465 65.45 6.69 -27.30
N GLU A 466 66.69 6.48 -26.85
CA GLU A 466 67.51 7.63 -26.50
C GLU A 466 68.13 8.12 -27.82
N ASP A 467 67.95 9.41 -28.08
CA ASP A 467 68.45 10.19 -29.21
C ASP A 467 67.77 10.03 -30.58
N PHE A 468 66.50 10.46 -30.67
CA PHE A 468 66.10 11.40 -31.72
C PHE A 468 65.06 12.39 -31.17
N ARG A 469 65.51 13.61 -30.89
CA ARG A 469 64.63 14.78 -30.87
C ARG A 469 64.02 14.93 -32.26
N GLN A 470 62.69 14.84 -32.37
CA GLN A 470 61.94 15.49 -33.43
C GLN A 470 60.84 16.38 -32.81
N PRO A 471 60.61 17.59 -33.33
CA PRO A 471 60.27 18.76 -32.54
C PRO A 471 58.84 19.26 -32.80
N CYS A 472 57.82 18.39 -32.72
CA CYS A 472 56.45 18.78 -33.08
C CYS A 472 55.35 18.54 -32.04
N TRP A 473 55.69 18.10 -30.82
CA TRP A 473 54.69 17.90 -29.76
C TRP A 473 54.97 18.63 -28.44
N ASP A 474 56.01 19.47 -28.39
CA ASP A 474 56.38 20.31 -27.23
C ASP A 474 55.50 21.55 -27.01
N TRP A 475 54.33 21.66 -27.66
CA TRP A 475 53.50 22.88 -27.61
C TRP A 475 52.09 22.68 -27.04
N VAL A 476 51.74 21.48 -26.56
CA VAL A 476 50.36 21.19 -26.11
C VAL A 476 50.24 20.94 -24.60
N TRP A 477 51.35 20.78 -23.88
CA TRP A 477 51.32 20.59 -22.42
C TRP A 477 52.52 21.28 -21.76
N ASP A 478 52.58 22.60 -21.89
CA ASP A 478 53.45 23.44 -21.07
C ASP A 478 52.65 23.86 -19.82
N ASP A 479 52.44 22.91 -18.89
CA ASP A 479 52.09 23.24 -17.51
C ASP A 479 53.40 23.61 -16.79
N GLY A 480 53.85 24.83 -17.07
CA GLY A 480 54.96 25.49 -16.38
C GLY A 480 54.59 25.81 -14.94
N GLN A 481 55.03 24.90 -14.07
CA GLN A 481 55.45 25.05 -12.66
C GLN A 481 55.03 26.31 -11.87
N ASP A 482 54.50 26.02 -10.68
CA ASP A 482 54.53 26.85 -9.48
C ASP A 482 55.88 27.58 -9.29
N GLU A 483 55.84 28.89 -9.01
CA GLU A 483 56.22 29.43 -7.69
C GLU A 483 55.96 30.96 -7.59
N GLU A 484 55.10 31.30 -6.63
CA GLU A 484 55.17 32.43 -5.69
C GLU A 484 56.03 33.69 -6.04
N LEU A 485 55.37 34.84 -6.22
CA LEU A 485 55.40 36.00 -5.29
C LEU A 485 55.01 37.34 -6.00
N VAL A 486 53.91 37.93 -5.49
CA VAL A 486 53.77 39.34 -5.06
C VAL A 486 53.34 40.42 -6.09
N LYS A 487 52.11 40.93 -5.83
CA LYS A 487 51.59 42.32 -5.94
C LYS A 487 51.51 42.94 -7.33
N ASP A 488 50.58 43.82 -7.68
CA ASP A 488 49.50 44.54 -7.00
C ASP A 488 48.54 45.01 -8.12
N ASP A 489 47.29 45.25 -7.73
CA ASP A 489 46.37 46.26 -8.27
C ASP A 489 45.68 46.16 -9.64
N ALA A 490 44.39 46.53 -9.54
CA ALA A 490 43.51 47.23 -10.48
C ALA A 490 42.70 46.40 -11.50
N ASP A 491 41.42 46.29 -11.15
CA ASP A 491 40.24 46.67 -11.96
C ASP A 491 40.36 46.65 -13.49
N ILE A 492 39.39 46.00 -14.16
CA ILE A 492 38.39 46.66 -15.05
C ILE A 492 37.60 45.57 -15.83
N ILE A 493 36.34 45.40 -15.43
CA ILE A 493 35.09 45.41 -16.22
C ILE A 493 35.13 44.99 -17.72
N LEU A 494 34.22 44.07 -18.12
CA LEU A 494 33.17 44.19 -19.18
C LEU A 494 32.83 42.81 -19.78
N ARG A 495 31.63 42.24 -19.53
CA ARG A 495 30.38 42.35 -20.32
C ARG A 495 30.43 41.81 -21.78
N ARG A 496 29.59 40.77 -21.98
CA ARG A 496 28.71 40.50 -23.14
C ARG A 496 29.39 40.07 -24.46
N PRO A 497 28.67 39.49 -25.45
CA PRO A 497 27.22 39.56 -25.78
C PRO A 497 26.26 38.79 -24.88
#